data_AF-A0AAV7ZLJ0-F1
#
_entry.id   AF-A0AAV7ZLJ0-F1
#
_cell.length_a   1.000
_cell.length_b   1.000
_cell.length_c   1.000
_cell.angle_alpha   90.00
_cell.angle_beta   90.00
_cell.angle_gamma   90.00
#
_symmetry.space_group_name_H-M   'P 1'
#
loop_
_entity.id
_entity.type
_entity.pdbx_description
1 polymer ?
#
loop_
_entity_poly.entity_id
_entity_poly.type
_entity_poly.pdbx_seq_one_letter_code
_entity_poly.pdbx_strand_id
1 'polypeptide(L)'
;MNSEIYTRILEQALLPFIKNKYDCDDFEFLQDNAPIHKSKLSMNWFKENSIKLVSFPTKSPDLNPIEKIWNDLKKHDRRRICRNPRRTEKFNQKKIGKKFPQKKIRAQIKHLDKIIPKILENGGEFNI
;
A
#
# COMPACT_ATOMS: atom_id res chain seq x y z
N MET A 1 -12.89 7.05 8.92
CA MET A 1 -11.76 7.98 8.70
C MET A 1 -12.20 9.00 7.66
N ASN A 2 -11.93 10.29 7.87
CA ASN A 2 -12.21 11.35 6.90
C ASN A 2 -10.89 11.86 6.29
N SER A 3 -10.98 12.80 5.35
CA SER A 3 -9.81 13.37 4.67
C SER A 3 -8.87 14.13 5.61
N GLU A 4 -9.38 14.82 6.63
CA GLU A 4 -8.56 15.56 7.61
C GLU A 4 -7.69 14.62 8.46
N ILE A 5 -8.29 13.53 8.96
CA ILE A 5 -7.55 12.51 9.71
C ILE A 5 -6.53 11.85 8.78
N TYR A 6 -6.91 11.61 7.54
CA TYR A 6 -6.02 11.01 6.56
C TYR A 6 -4.79 11.88 6.27
N THR A 7 -4.97 13.16 5.93
CA THR A 7 -3.84 14.08 5.69
C THR A 7 -2.98 14.26 6.93
N ARG A 8 -3.58 14.29 8.13
CA ARG A 8 -2.82 14.30 9.39
C ARG A 8 -1.96 13.04 9.56
N ILE A 9 -2.44 11.87 9.16
CA ILE A 9 -1.64 10.63 9.18
C ILE A 9 -0.48 10.74 8.20
N LEU A 10 -0.72 11.26 6.99
CA LEU A 10 0.35 11.47 6.00
C LEU A 10 1.41 12.44 6.52
N GLU A 11 1.00 13.56 7.11
CA GLU A 11 1.89 14.54 7.72
C GLU A 11 2.77 13.93 8.81
N GLN A 12 2.16 13.15 9.72
CA GLN A 12 2.85 12.63 10.90
C GLN A 12 3.67 11.36 10.63
N ALA A 13 3.31 10.57 9.63
CA ALA A 13 3.93 9.27 9.37
C ALA A 13 4.67 9.22 8.03
N LEU A 14 4.07 9.75 6.95
CA LEU A 14 4.63 9.64 5.61
C LEU A 14 5.78 10.63 5.40
N LEU A 15 5.62 11.92 5.73
CA LEU A 15 6.68 12.91 5.51
C LEU A 15 7.97 12.60 6.26
N PRO A 16 7.96 12.24 7.56
CA PRO A 16 9.18 11.89 8.26
C PRO A 16 9.82 10.61 7.70
N PHE A 17 9.00 9.67 7.22
CA PHE A 17 9.50 8.45 6.61
C PHE A 17 10.22 8.75 5.29
N ILE A 18 9.62 9.57 4.42
CA ILE A 18 10.23 9.97 3.14
C ILE A 18 11.55 10.68 3.38
N LYS A 19 11.55 11.74 4.21
CA LYS A 19 12.75 12.55 4.53
C LYS A 19 13.92 11.72 5.09
N ASN A 20 13.63 10.60 5.74
CA ASN A 20 14.63 9.72 6.31
C ASN A 20 15.09 8.59 5.36
N LYS A 21 14.34 8.32 4.28
CA LYS A 21 14.57 7.15 3.42
C LYS A 21 14.92 7.46 1.98
N TYR A 22 14.46 8.60 1.47
CA TYR A 22 14.65 9.01 0.09
C TYR A 22 15.19 10.43 0.08
N ASP A 23 16.09 10.70 -0.85
CA ASP A 23 16.41 12.08 -1.23
C ASP A 23 15.21 12.65 -2.00
N CYS A 24 15.07 13.98 -1.99
CA CYS A 24 13.98 14.64 -2.71
C CYS A 24 13.91 14.13 -4.16
N ASP A 25 12.71 13.69 -4.57
CA ASP A 25 12.35 13.22 -5.91
C ASP A 25 12.62 11.75 -6.31
N ASP A 26 13.26 10.91 -5.48
CA ASP A 26 13.53 9.49 -5.82
C ASP A 26 12.38 8.51 -5.47
N PHE A 27 11.14 8.99 -5.48
CA PHE A 27 9.99 8.14 -5.20
C PHE A 27 8.68 8.66 -5.82
N GLU A 28 7.74 7.73 -5.98
CA GLU A 28 6.34 8.01 -6.27
C GLU A 28 5.46 7.32 -5.22
N PHE A 29 4.34 7.96 -4.88
CA PHE A 29 3.40 7.45 -3.89
C PHE A 29 2.19 6.80 -4.55
N LEU A 30 1.92 5.55 -4.22
CA LEU A 30 0.75 4.81 -4.69
C LEU A 30 -0.30 4.70 -3.57
N GLN A 31 -1.54 5.05 -3.90
CA GLN A 31 -2.72 4.87 -3.05
C GLN A 31 -3.91 4.35 -3.87
N ASP A 32 -4.89 3.72 -3.21
CA ASP A 32 -6.13 3.34 -3.87
C ASP A 32 -7.05 4.56 -4.15
N ASN A 33 -8.11 4.34 -4.92
CA ASN A 33 -9.07 5.38 -5.28
C ASN A 33 -10.22 5.56 -4.26
N ALA A 34 -10.00 5.26 -2.96
CA ALA A 34 -11.03 5.52 -1.95
C ALA A 34 -11.45 7.01 -1.96
N PRO A 35 -12.73 7.35 -1.70
CA PRO A 35 -13.22 8.73 -1.77
C PRO A 35 -12.42 9.72 -0.92
N ILE A 36 -11.94 9.29 0.24
CA ILE A 36 -11.10 10.10 1.13
C ILE A 36 -9.74 10.45 0.50
N HIS A 37 -9.14 9.54 -0.28
CA HIS A 37 -7.84 9.73 -0.93
C HIS A 37 -7.96 10.67 -2.15
N LYS A 38 -9.14 10.68 -2.79
CA LYS A 38 -9.47 11.55 -3.93
C LYS A 38 -10.10 12.90 -3.53
N SER A 39 -10.32 13.13 -2.24
CA SER A 39 -10.88 14.40 -1.77
C SER A 39 -9.97 15.57 -2.15
N LYS A 40 -10.56 16.76 -2.35
CA LYS A 40 -9.81 17.99 -2.66
C LYS A 40 -8.72 18.26 -1.61
N LEU A 41 -9.03 18.02 -0.34
CA LEU A 41 -8.10 18.20 0.77
C LEU A 41 -6.88 17.28 0.62
N SER A 42 -7.09 15.98 0.40
CA SER A 42 -6.00 15.01 0.24
C SER A 42 -5.15 15.31 -0.99
N MET A 43 -5.78 15.61 -2.13
CA MET A 43 -5.08 15.91 -3.38
C MET A 43 -4.27 17.21 -3.29
N ASN A 44 -4.81 18.25 -2.63
CA ASN A 44 -4.09 19.49 -2.38
C ASN A 44 -2.87 19.25 -1.48
N TRP A 45 -3.02 18.44 -0.43
CA TRP A 45 -1.92 18.11 0.47
C TRP A 45 -0.74 17.45 -0.27
N PHE A 46 -0.99 16.52 -1.19
CA PHE A 46 0.08 15.92 -2.01
C PHE A 46 0.76 16.96 -2.90
N LYS A 47 -0.02 17.88 -3.50
CA LYS A 47 0.51 18.97 -4.34
C LYS A 47 1.38 19.94 -3.54
N GLU A 48 0.93 20.36 -2.37
CA GLU A 48 1.65 21.28 -1.48
C GLU A 48 2.98 20.68 -0.98
N ASN A 49 3.00 19.37 -0.74
CA ASN A 49 4.19 18.64 -0.31
C ASN A 49 5.08 18.13 -1.46
N SER A 50 4.76 18.48 -2.71
CA SER A 50 5.50 18.03 -3.91
C SER A 50 5.65 16.51 -4.03
N ILE A 51 4.65 15.75 -3.57
CA ILE A 51 4.64 14.29 -3.64
C ILE A 51 3.95 13.84 -4.93
N LYS A 52 4.69 13.15 -5.79
CA LYS A 52 4.14 12.56 -7.01
C LYS A 52 3.26 11.36 -6.68
N LEU A 53 2.05 11.36 -7.23
CA LEU A 53 1.11 10.24 -7.11
C LEU A 53 1.17 9.36 -8.36
N VAL A 54 1.25 8.05 -8.16
CA VAL A 54 1.08 7.08 -9.24
C VAL A 54 -0.39 7.07 -9.66
N SER A 55 -0.65 7.26 -10.96
CA SER A 55 -1.99 7.09 -11.52
C SER A 55 -2.37 5.62 -11.51
N PHE A 56 -3.48 5.29 -10.86
CA PHE A 56 -3.90 3.90 -10.66
C PHE A 56 -5.34 3.69 -11.14
N PRO A 57 -5.62 2.63 -11.92
CA PRO A 57 -6.96 2.39 -12.47
C PRO A 57 -7.99 2.12 -11.37
N THR A 58 -9.20 2.63 -11.58
CA THR A 58 -10.33 2.40 -10.66
C THR A 58 -10.71 0.91 -10.66
N LYS A 59 -11.17 0.39 -9.51
CA LYS A 59 -11.64 -1.01 -9.34
C LYS A 59 -10.61 -2.10 -9.68
N SER A 60 -9.31 -1.83 -9.47
CA SER A 60 -8.24 -2.81 -9.70
C SER A 60 -7.55 -3.24 -8.40
N PRO A 61 -8.26 -3.93 -7.47
CA PRO A 61 -7.65 -4.37 -6.21
C PRO A 61 -6.49 -5.34 -6.45
N ASP A 62 -6.54 -6.12 -7.54
CA ASP A 62 -5.49 -7.07 -7.92
C ASP A 62 -4.16 -6.40 -8.29
N LEU A 63 -4.22 -5.12 -8.70
CA LEU A 63 -3.04 -4.31 -8.99
C LEU A 63 -2.46 -3.62 -7.75
N ASN A 64 -3.13 -3.66 -6.59
CA ASN A 64 -2.68 -2.95 -5.40
C ASN A 64 -1.74 -3.86 -4.59
N PRO A 65 -0.41 -3.64 -4.57
CA PRO A 65 0.52 -4.54 -3.91
C PRO A 65 0.26 -4.69 -2.42
N ILE A 66 -0.33 -3.66 -1.78
CA ILE A 66 -0.63 -3.68 -0.36
C ILE A 66 -1.69 -4.74 -0.04
N GLU A 67 -2.65 -5.01 -0.93
CA GLU A 67 -3.67 -6.03 -0.73
C GLU A 67 -3.06 -7.42 -0.69
N LYS A 68 -2.07 -7.68 -1.56
CA LYS A 68 -1.34 -8.95 -1.53
C LYS A 68 -0.54 -9.12 -0.24
N ILE A 69 0.12 -8.05 0.23
CA ILE A 69 0.85 -8.05 1.51
C ILE A 69 -0.11 -8.28 2.67
N TRP A 70 -1.26 -7.62 2.71
CA TRP A 70 -2.29 -7.82 3.72
C TRP A 70 -2.82 -9.26 3.75
N ASN A 71 -3.05 -9.85 2.58
CA ASN A 71 -3.46 -11.25 2.47
C ASN A 71 -2.41 -12.21 3.06
N ASP A 72 -1.13 -11.97 2.79
CA ASP A 72 -0.04 -12.74 3.35
C ASP A 72 0.06 -12.60 4.88
N LEU A 73 -0.12 -11.38 5.41
CA LEU A 73 -0.15 -11.10 6.84
C LEU A 73 -1.32 -11.80 7.54
N LYS A 74 -2.52 -11.74 6.96
CA LYS A 74 -3.72 -12.44 7.48
C LYS A 74 -3.52 -13.95 7.47
N LYS A 75 -2.96 -14.52 6.41
CA LYS A 75 -2.64 -15.96 6.33
C LYS A 75 -1.63 -16.38 7.41
N HIS A 76 -0.61 -15.55 7.66
CA HIS A 76 0.36 -15.81 8.72
C HIS A 76 -0.30 -15.84 10.10
N ASP A 77 -1.19 -14.88 10.38
CA ASP A 77 -1.90 -14.85 11.66
C ASP A 77 -2.88 -16.01 11.83
N ARG A 78 -3.66 -16.35 10.79
CA ARG A 78 -4.52 -17.54 10.82
C ARG A 78 -3.74 -18.81 11.14
N ARG A 79 -2.59 -19.02 10.51
CA ARG A 79 -1.71 -20.18 10.81
C ARG A 79 -1.22 -20.18 12.25
N ARG A 80 -0.92 -19.00 12.82
CA ARG A 80 -0.52 -18.86 14.23
C ARG A 80 -1.65 -19.29 15.16
N ILE A 81 -2.88 -18.88 14.87
CA ILE A 81 -4.09 -19.26 15.63
C ILE A 81 -4.35 -20.77 15.51
N CYS A 82 -4.32 -21.32 14.30
CA CYS A 82 -4.54 -22.76 14.08
C CYS A 82 -3.50 -23.64 14.81
N ARG A 83 -2.25 -23.19 14.93
CA ARG A 83 -1.19 -23.93 15.64
C ARG A 83 -1.32 -23.91 17.15
N ASN A 84 -1.89 -22.86 17.72
CA ASN A 84 -2.12 -22.78 19.16
C ASN A 84 -3.43 -22.00 19.42
N PRO A 85 -4.58 -22.68 19.41
CA PRO A 85 -5.88 -22.04 19.58
C PRO A 85 -6.07 -21.37 20.94
N ARG A 86 -5.31 -21.77 21.97
CA ARG A 86 -5.34 -21.16 23.31
C ARG A 86 -4.59 -19.83 23.38
N ARG A 87 -3.84 -19.47 22.34
CA ARG A 87 -3.08 -18.22 22.30
C ARG A 87 -4.03 -17.04 22.09
N THR A 88 -4.20 -16.23 23.13
CA THR A 88 -5.09 -15.06 23.13
C THR A 88 -4.43 -13.77 22.62
N GLU A 89 -3.11 -13.78 22.35
CA GLU A 89 -2.40 -12.60 21.83
C GLU A 89 -3.05 -12.15 20.51
N LYS A 90 -3.63 -10.95 20.52
CA LYS A 90 -4.26 -10.33 19.36
C LYS A 90 -3.26 -10.12 18.23
N PHE A 91 -3.73 -10.10 16.99
CA PHE A 91 -2.92 -9.78 15.82
C PHE A 91 -2.23 -8.42 16.01
N ASN A 92 -0.90 -8.42 16.00
CA ASN A 92 -0.10 -7.20 16.14
C ASN A 92 0.58 -6.87 14.81
N GLN A 93 -0.10 -6.06 14.01
CA GLN A 93 0.36 -5.63 12.69
C GLN A 93 1.73 -4.93 12.74
N LYS A 94 2.02 -4.15 13.80
CA LYS A 94 3.30 -3.44 13.96
C LYS A 94 4.46 -4.41 14.18
N LYS A 95 4.26 -5.41 15.04
CA LYS A 95 5.26 -6.44 15.36
C LYS A 95 5.54 -7.34 14.15
N ILE A 96 4.50 -7.73 13.42
CA ILE A 96 4.62 -8.62 12.26
C ILE A 96 5.17 -7.86 11.06
N GLY A 97 4.69 -6.63 10.80
CA GLY A 97 5.17 -5.77 9.73
C GLY A 97 6.67 -5.52 9.80
N LYS A 98 7.21 -5.25 11.01
CA LYS A 98 8.67 -5.09 11.23
C LYS A 98 9.48 -6.34 10.86
N LYS A 99 8.90 -7.53 10.96
CA LYS A 99 9.56 -8.81 10.64
C LYS A 99 9.16 -9.32 9.26
N PHE A 100 8.33 -8.58 8.52
CA PHE A 100 7.83 -9.04 7.23
C PHE A 100 8.99 -9.07 6.22
N PRO A 101 9.19 -10.17 5.48
CA PRO A 101 10.36 -10.27 4.62
C PRO A 101 10.33 -9.23 3.49
N GLN A 102 11.34 -8.34 3.45
CA GLN A 102 11.45 -7.32 2.39
C GLN A 102 11.47 -7.94 0.99
N LYS A 103 12.02 -9.16 0.84
CA LYS A 103 12.00 -9.92 -0.42
C LYS A 103 10.60 -10.15 -0.97
N LYS A 104 9.60 -10.33 -0.10
CA LYS A 104 8.19 -10.51 -0.52
C LYS A 104 7.60 -9.21 -1.03
N ILE A 105 7.87 -8.09 -0.35
CA ILE A 105 7.45 -6.75 -0.78
C ILE A 105 8.03 -6.46 -2.17
N ARG A 106 9.34 -6.63 -2.34
CA ARG A 106 10.03 -6.43 -3.62
C ARG A 106 9.49 -7.34 -4.73
N ALA A 107 9.17 -8.60 -4.41
CA ALA A 107 8.58 -9.51 -5.40
C ALA A 107 7.19 -9.05 -5.87
N GLN A 108 6.38 -8.44 -5.00
CA GLN A 108 5.10 -7.86 -5.40
C GLN A 108 5.27 -6.62 -6.28
N ILE A 109 6.24 -5.75 -5.97
CA ILE A 109 6.56 -4.59 -6.80
C ILE A 109 7.00 -5.06 -8.20
N LYS A 110 7.97 -5.99 -8.27
CA LYS A 110 8.43 -6.57 -9.56
C LYS A 110 7.32 -7.26 -10.36
N HIS A 111 6.30 -7.77 -9.68
CA HIS A 111 5.17 -8.39 -10.34
C HIS A 111 4.32 -7.36 -11.11
N LEU A 112 4.19 -6.14 -10.57
CA LEU A 112 3.51 -5.05 -11.28
C LEU A 112 4.23 -4.68 -12.56
N ASP A 113 5.56 -4.59 -12.55
CA ASP A 113 6.36 -4.29 -13.76
C ASP A 113 6.07 -5.28 -14.90
N LYS A 114 5.71 -6.52 -14.55
CA LYS A 114 5.36 -7.57 -15.52
C LYS A 114 3.90 -7.53 -15.95
N ILE A 115 2.98 -7.19 -15.04
CA ILE A 115 1.54 -7.25 -15.29
C ILE A 115 1.03 -5.97 -15.97
N ILE A 116 1.51 -4.80 -15.57
CA ILE A 116 1.03 -3.52 -16.10
C ILE A 116 1.12 -3.48 -17.63
N PRO A 117 2.25 -3.84 -18.28
CA PRO A 117 2.33 -3.83 -19.74
C PRO A 117 1.28 -4.75 -20.40
N LYS A 118 1.05 -5.93 -19.83
CA LYS A 118 0.07 -6.90 -20.35
C LYS A 118 -1.37 -6.41 -20.24
N ILE A 119 -1.69 -5.70 -19.18
CA ILE A 119 -3.03 -5.09 -19.02
C ILE A 119 -3.22 -3.99 -20.05
N LEU A 120 -2.18 -3.19 -20.31
CA LEU A 120 -2.22 -2.17 -21.35
C LEU A 120 -2.41 -2.79 -22.75
N GLU A 121 -1.73 -3.91 -23.03
CA GLU A 121 -1.91 -4.70 -24.26
C GLU A 121 -3.34 -5.26 -24.39
N ASN A 122 -3.94 -5.70 -23.28
CA ASN A 122 -5.30 -6.24 -23.23
C ASN A 122 -6.39 -5.15 -23.09
N GLY A 123 -6.11 -3.90 -23.47
CA GLY A 123 -7.11 -2.82 -23.46
C GLY A 123 -7.63 -2.45 -22.06
N GLY A 124 -6.88 -2.76 -21.01
CA GLY A 124 -7.26 -2.52 -19.61
C GLY A 124 -7.98 -3.69 -18.93
N GLU A 125 -8.21 -4.81 -19.63
CA GLU A 125 -8.86 -5.99 -19.04
C GLU A 125 -7.88 -6.89 -18.27
N PHE A 126 -8.33 -7.34 -17.09
CA PHE A 126 -7.60 -8.26 -16.24
C PHE A 126 -7.94 -9.72 -16.57
N ASN A 127 -7.74 -10.12 -17.84
CA ASN A 127 -7.82 -11.51 -18.29
C ASN A 127 -6.41 -11.94 -18.73
N ILE A 128 -5.56 -12.34 -17.78
CA ILE A 128 -4.20 -12.86 -18.03
C ILE A 128 -4.02 -14.19 -17.29
#